data_AF-A0A9P1V316-F1
#
_entry.id   AF-A0A9P1V316-F1
#
_cell.length_a   1.000
_cell.length_b   1.000
_cell.length_c   1.000
_cell.angle_alpha   90.00
_cell.angle_beta   90.00
_cell.angle_gamma   90.00
#
_symmetry.space_group_name_H-M   'P 1'
#
loop_
_entity.id
_entity.type
_entity.pdbx_description
1 polymer ?
#
loop_
_entity_poly.entity_id
_entity_poly.type
_entity_poly.pdbx_seq_one_letter_code
_entity_poly.pdbx_strand_id
1 'polypeptide(L)'
;MNNIEELKKAAMRATQGEWWQDVVETEGTHGVGDDCSEGFHSYAVYGPDNRSLLDMTNSTAAIIHTEDDGDYRMAWDETGRRNAEFIALANPSAILDLIAQLEAAQHELIKPLPIGELVQRLEGQTYEKWFSESDVKDLRDRAETAEAVLSAANEKLSKPVVLPEVVVVNIYGKYPIEVMYASKVKTSIKSAGFTVEGE
;
A
#
# COMPACT_ATOMS: atom_id res chain seq x y z
N MET A 1 7.33 -6.44 -22.23
CA MET A 1 7.12 -6.28 -20.77
C MET A 1 8.00 -5.13 -20.35
N ASN A 2 7.44 -3.94 -20.10
CA ASN A 2 8.24 -2.77 -19.75
C ASN A 2 8.79 -2.98 -18.34
N ASN A 3 10.11 -3.08 -18.21
CA ASN A 3 10.75 -3.18 -16.91
C ASN A 3 10.78 -1.78 -16.28
N ILE A 4 9.72 -1.44 -15.52
CA ILE A 4 9.56 -0.11 -14.88
C ILE A 4 10.80 0.25 -14.05
N GLU A 5 11.44 -0.73 -13.40
CA GLU A 5 12.68 -0.51 -12.65
C GLU A 5 13.86 -0.11 -13.52
N GLU A 6 13.99 -0.70 -14.71
CA GLU A 6 15.03 -0.28 -15.67
C GLU A 6 14.73 1.12 -16.21
N LEU A 7 13.47 1.43 -16.51
CA LEU A 7 13.07 2.76 -16.97
C LEU A 7 13.35 3.83 -15.90
N LYS A 8 13.01 3.55 -14.64
CA LYS A 8 13.31 4.43 -13.49
C LYS A 8 14.82 4.66 -13.34
N LYS A 9 15.62 3.59 -13.42
CA LYS A 9 17.09 3.68 -13.37
C LYS A 9 17.67 4.47 -14.55
N ALA A 10 17.14 4.29 -15.75
CA ALA A 10 17.56 5.03 -16.92
C ALA A 10 17.23 6.53 -16.78
N ALA A 11 16.01 6.86 -16.35
CA ALA A 11 15.59 8.24 -16.10
C ALA A 11 16.47 8.92 -15.04
N MET A 12 16.77 8.25 -13.93
CA MET A 12 17.68 8.81 -12.89
C MET A 12 19.12 9.08 -13.39
N ARG A 13 19.57 8.41 -14.44
CA ARG A 13 20.94 8.56 -15.00
C ARG A 13 21.00 9.53 -16.17
N ALA A 14 19.88 9.78 -16.84
CA ALA A 14 19.80 10.71 -17.95
C ALA A 14 20.02 12.16 -17.49
N THR A 15 20.13 13.09 -18.45
CA THR A 15 20.27 14.52 -18.16
C THR A 15 19.05 15.02 -17.39
N GLN A 16 19.25 15.46 -16.15
CA GLN A 16 18.16 15.96 -15.31
C GLN A 16 17.78 17.40 -15.68
N GLY A 17 16.55 17.79 -15.38
CA GLY A 17 16.01 19.13 -15.63
C GLY A 17 15.05 19.18 -16.81
N GLU A 18 14.56 20.39 -17.11
CA GLU A 18 13.64 20.63 -18.22
C GLU A 18 14.36 20.43 -19.55
N TRP A 19 13.71 19.69 -20.45
CA TRP A 19 14.14 19.52 -21.82
C TRP A 19 13.19 20.28 -22.73
N TRP A 20 13.72 20.84 -23.80
CA TRP A 20 12.95 21.57 -24.80
C TRP A 20 13.47 21.24 -26.18
N GLN A 21 12.69 21.57 -27.21
CA GLN A 21 13.06 21.32 -28.60
C GLN A 21 13.11 22.63 -29.38
N ASP A 22 13.96 22.66 -30.40
CA ASP A 22 14.02 23.79 -31.33
C ASP A 22 14.46 23.35 -32.72
N VAL A 23 14.28 24.25 -33.67
CA VAL A 23 14.68 24.11 -35.06
C VAL A 23 16.20 24.10 -35.18
N VAL A 24 16.69 23.25 -36.08
CA VAL A 24 18.08 23.21 -36.54
C VAL A 24 18.08 23.30 -38.06
N GLU A 25 18.74 24.33 -38.58
CA GLU A 25 18.96 24.51 -40.02
C GLU A 25 19.81 23.35 -40.56
N THR A 26 19.32 22.69 -41.61
CA THR A 26 19.96 21.51 -42.19
C THR A 26 20.16 21.70 -43.69
N GLU A 27 21.38 21.53 -44.18
CA GLU A 27 21.75 21.68 -45.60
C GLU A 27 21.32 20.49 -46.50
N GLY A 28 20.42 19.63 -46.02
CA GLY A 28 20.01 18.43 -46.74
C GLY A 28 19.10 18.71 -47.94
N THR A 29 19.04 17.76 -48.87
CA THR A 29 18.20 17.85 -50.07
C THR A 29 16.87 17.11 -49.91
N HIS A 30 15.79 17.66 -50.44
CA HIS A 30 14.46 17.04 -50.44
C HIS A 30 13.76 17.18 -51.81
N GLY A 31 12.73 16.37 -52.05
CA GLY A 31 12.08 16.27 -53.36
C GLY A 31 12.61 15.12 -54.22
N VAL A 32 12.08 14.96 -55.42
CA VAL A 32 12.41 13.85 -56.34
C VAL A 32 12.76 14.40 -57.71
N GLY A 33 13.90 13.97 -58.27
CA GLY A 33 14.31 14.32 -59.63
C GLY A 33 14.77 15.77 -59.76
N ASP A 34 14.38 16.44 -60.85
CA ASP A 34 14.80 17.81 -61.17
C ASP A 34 14.15 18.87 -60.25
N ASP A 35 13.10 18.49 -59.49
CA ASP A 35 12.42 19.35 -58.50
C ASP A 35 13.05 19.27 -57.10
N CYS A 36 14.32 18.84 -57.02
CA CYS A 36 15.03 18.76 -55.76
C CYS A 36 15.39 20.16 -55.23
N SER A 37 15.13 20.39 -53.95
CA SER A 37 15.47 21.63 -53.25
C SER A 37 16.45 21.35 -52.11
N GLU A 38 17.33 22.31 -51.84
CA GLU A 38 18.31 22.27 -50.76
C GLU A 38 17.76 22.99 -49.52
N GLY A 39 18.14 22.51 -48.34
CA GLY A 39 17.75 23.11 -47.08
C GLY A 39 16.40 22.62 -46.55
N PHE A 40 16.34 22.31 -45.26
CA PHE A 40 15.08 22.19 -44.51
C PHE A 40 15.32 22.36 -43.00
N HIS A 41 14.29 22.73 -42.27
CA HIS A 41 14.29 22.76 -40.81
C HIS A 41 14.21 21.33 -40.25
N SER A 42 15.27 20.87 -39.61
CA SER A 42 15.21 19.71 -38.72
C SER A 42 15.06 20.18 -37.27
N TYR A 43 15.14 19.26 -36.30
CA TYR A 43 14.85 19.55 -34.90
C TYR A 43 15.88 18.89 -33.97
N ALA A 44 16.18 19.54 -32.86
CA ALA A 44 17.01 18.99 -31.80
C ALA A 44 16.34 19.14 -30.44
N VAL A 45 16.73 18.27 -29.51
CA VAL A 45 16.33 18.35 -28.11
C VAL A 45 17.50 18.89 -27.30
N TYR A 46 17.21 19.90 -26.48
CA TYR A 46 18.15 20.61 -25.65
C TYR A 46 17.90 20.32 -24.17
N GLY A 47 18.99 20.28 -23.41
CA GLY A 47 18.95 20.19 -21.96
C GLY A 47 18.78 21.56 -21.29
N PRO A 48 18.70 21.58 -19.95
CA PRO A 48 18.53 22.82 -19.18
C PRO A 48 19.73 23.77 -19.29
N ASP A 49 20.90 23.28 -19.74
CA ASP A 49 22.10 24.08 -19.99
C ASP A 49 22.20 24.57 -21.45
N ASN A 50 21.10 24.48 -22.22
CA ASN A 50 21.01 24.83 -23.64
C ASN A 50 21.98 24.05 -24.54
N ARG A 51 22.50 22.91 -24.08
CA ARG A 51 23.29 22.02 -24.93
C ARG A 51 22.36 21.06 -25.65
N SER A 52 22.64 20.83 -26.93
CA SER A 52 21.99 19.79 -27.71
C SER A 52 22.31 18.43 -27.09
N LEU A 53 21.26 17.69 -26.73
CA LEU A 53 21.34 16.32 -26.23
C LEU A 53 21.31 15.32 -27.38
N LEU A 54 20.51 15.62 -28.40
CA LEU A 54 20.35 14.85 -29.63
C LEU A 54 19.67 15.70 -30.71
N ASP A 55 19.97 15.40 -31.97
CA ASP A 55 19.36 16.04 -33.12
C ASP A 55 18.78 15.02 -34.11
N MET A 56 17.87 15.49 -34.98
CA MET A 56 17.19 14.68 -35.98
C MET A 56 17.82 14.80 -37.38
N THR A 57 18.95 15.50 -37.52
CA THR A 57 19.52 15.88 -38.83
C THR A 57 19.95 14.67 -39.68
N ASN A 58 20.32 13.57 -39.02
CA ASN A 58 20.75 12.32 -39.66
C ASN A 58 19.68 11.22 -39.67
N SER A 59 18.42 11.58 -39.40
CA SER A 59 17.32 10.62 -39.39
C SER A 59 16.99 10.13 -40.81
N THR A 60 17.07 8.83 -41.04
CA THR A 60 16.59 8.21 -42.30
C THR A 60 15.06 8.09 -42.35
N ALA A 61 14.37 8.51 -41.29
CA ALA A 61 12.91 8.52 -41.20
C ALA A 61 12.32 9.93 -41.43
N ALA A 62 13.16 10.90 -41.80
CA ALA A 62 12.73 12.27 -42.08
C ALA A 62 11.65 12.28 -43.16
N ILE A 63 10.57 13.03 -42.91
CA ILE A 63 9.52 13.28 -43.89
C ILE A 63 9.42 14.79 -44.06
N ILE A 64 9.86 15.27 -45.21
CA ILE A 64 9.95 16.70 -45.48
C ILE A 64 8.61 17.21 -46.00
N HIS A 65 8.00 18.10 -45.25
CA HIS A 65 6.86 18.88 -45.67
C HIS A 65 7.33 20.23 -46.20
N THR A 66 6.61 20.74 -47.19
CA THR A 66 6.90 22.04 -47.80
C THR A 66 5.63 22.89 -47.79
N GLU A 67 5.76 24.16 -47.47
CA GLU A 67 4.70 25.16 -47.58
C GLU A 67 5.26 26.36 -48.36
N ASP A 68 4.46 26.84 -49.32
CA ASP A 68 4.79 27.98 -50.17
C ASP A 68 3.63 28.99 -50.04
N ASP A 69 3.92 30.16 -49.46
CA ASP A 69 2.95 31.25 -49.31
C ASP A 69 3.06 32.31 -50.42
N GLY A 70 3.91 32.06 -51.43
CA GLY A 70 4.17 32.94 -52.57
C GLY A 70 5.39 33.84 -52.41
N ASP A 71 5.77 34.18 -51.17
CA ASP A 71 6.94 35.02 -50.86
C ASP A 71 8.04 34.24 -50.13
N TYR A 72 7.69 33.14 -49.47
CA TYR A 72 8.60 32.27 -48.75
C TYR A 72 8.23 30.79 -48.95
N ARG A 73 9.25 29.97 -49.25
CA ARG A 73 9.15 28.52 -49.22
C ARG A 73 9.79 27.99 -47.96
N MET A 74 8.98 27.39 -47.09
CA MET A 74 9.45 26.71 -45.90
C MET A 74 9.43 25.21 -46.13
N ALA A 75 10.52 24.53 -45.76
CA ALA A 75 10.60 23.08 -45.73
C ALA A 75 10.98 22.62 -44.32
N TRP A 76 10.34 21.59 -43.78
CA TRP A 76 10.66 21.06 -42.46
C TRP A 76 10.47 19.55 -42.36
N ASP A 77 11.26 18.92 -41.50
CA ASP A 77 11.10 17.51 -41.13
C ASP A 77 9.97 17.35 -40.11
N GLU A 78 8.79 16.95 -40.59
CA GLU A 78 7.61 16.76 -39.76
C GLU A 78 7.76 15.57 -38.80
N THR A 79 8.50 14.53 -39.20
CA THR A 79 8.80 13.38 -38.33
C THR A 79 9.76 13.81 -37.22
N GLY A 80 10.83 14.51 -37.58
CA GLY A 80 11.80 15.07 -36.64
C GLY A 80 11.15 15.99 -35.61
N ARG A 81 10.26 16.88 -36.05
CA ARG A 81 9.50 17.80 -35.19
C ARG A 81 8.74 17.04 -34.10
N ARG A 82 7.92 16.07 -34.52
CA ARG A 82 7.06 15.29 -33.60
C ARG A 82 7.88 14.43 -32.64
N ASN A 83 8.96 13.84 -33.13
CA ASN A 83 9.83 13.01 -32.30
C ASN A 83 10.59 13.86 -31.27
N ALA A 84 11.15 14.99 -31.67
CA ALA A 84 11.84 15.90 -30.77
C ALA A 84 10.88 16.46 -29.71
N GLU A 85 9.67 16.87 -30.10
CA GLU A 85 8.61 17.31 -29.19
C GLU A 85 8.25 16.22 -28.17
N PHE A 86 7.99 14.99 -28.62
CA PHE A 86 7.68 13.88 -27.73
C PHE A 86 8.81 13.61 -26.75
N ILE A 87 10.07 13.58 -27.20
CA ILE A 87 11.23 13.29 -26.36
C ILE A 87 11.45 14.40 -25.32
N ALA A 88 11.28 15.67 -25.71
CA ALA A 88 11.40 16.81 -24.79
C ALA A 88 10.32 16.77 -23.69
N LEU A 89 9.09 16.41 -24.04
CA LEU A 89 7.99 16.24 -23.08
C LEU A 89 8.19 14.99 -22.20
N ALA A 90 8.67 13.89 -22.77
CA ALA A 90 8.98 12.64 -22.07
C ALA A 90 10.37 12.67 -21.40
N ASN A 91 10.78 13.83 -20.89
CA ASN A 91 12.05 14.00 -20.20
C ASN A 91 12.12 13.16 -18.91
N PRO A 92 13.31 12.97 -18.34
CA PRO A 92 13.49 12.12 -17.16
C PRO A 92 12.63 12.51 -15.97
N SER A 93 12.38 13.79 -15.73
CA SER A 93 11.52 14.25 -14.64
C SER A 93 10.08 13.79 -14.85
N ALA A 94 9.53 14.02 -16.04
CA ALA A 94 8.16 13.63 -16.37
C ALA A 94 7.94 12.11 -16.26
N ILE A 95 8.93 11.31 -16.69
CA ILE A 95 8.88 9.86 -16.55
C ILE A 95 8.94 9.41 -15.09
N LEU A 96 9.80 10.02 -14.27
CA LEU A 96 9.89 9.70 -12.84
C LEU A 96 8.60 10.07 -12.10
N ASP A 97 7.99 11.21 -12.42
CA ASP A 97 6.72 11.64 -11.85
C ASP A 97 5.58 10.69 -12.23
N LEU A 98 5.53 10.24 -13.48
CA LEU A 98 4.54 9.26 -13.93
C LEU A 98 4.72 7.91 -13.24
N ILE A 99 5.96 7.45 -13.06
CA ILE A 99 6.26 6.21 -12.32
C ILE A 99 5.82 6.35 -10.86
N ALA A 100 6.10 7.48 -10.21
CA ALA A 100 5.69 7.72 -8.83
C ALA A 100 4.16 7.71 -8.66
N GLN A 101 3.43 8.33 -9.60
CA GLN A 101 1.96 8.28 -9.62
C GLN A 101 1.43 6.85 -9.81
N LEU A 102 2.07 6.05 -10.67
CA LEU A 102 1.71 4.65 -10.88
C LEU A 102 1.96 3.81 -9.63
N GLU A 103 3.11 3.97 -8.98
CA GLU A 103 3.46 3.30 -7.73
C GLU A 103 2.45 3.65 -6.62
N ALA A 104 2.08 4.93 -6.50
CA ALA A 104 1.07 5.37 -5.55
C ALA A 104 -0.31 4.76 -5.83
N ALA A 105 -0.76 4.77 -7.10
CA ALA A 105 -2.04 4.19 -7.48
C ALA A 105 -2.09 2.66 -7.24
N GLN A 106 -1.00 1.95 -7.53
CA GLN A 106 -0.89 0.53 -7.21
C GLN A 106 -0.92 0.27 -5.72
N HIS A 107 -0.26 1.12 -4.92
CA HIS A 107 -0.30 1.02 -3.47
C HIS A 107 -1.72 1.26 -2.93
N GLU A 108 -2.49 2.21 -3.46
CA GLU A 108 -3.91 2.40 -3.11
C GLU A 108 -4.76 1.16 -3.39
N LEU A 109 -4.52 0.45 -4.50
CA LEU A 109 -5.24 -0.80 -4.82
C LEU A 109 -4.93 -1.94 -3.85
N ILE A 110 -3.73 -1.94 -3.26
CA ILE A 110 -3.25 -2.99 -2.35
C ILE A 110 -3.56 -2.65 -0.89
N LYS A 111 -3.99 -1.41 -0.58
CA LYS A 111 -4.41 -1.07 0.78
C LYS A 111 -5.50 -2.04 1.22
N PRO A 112 -5.31 -2.74 2.36
CA PRO A 112 -6.32 -3.65 2.86
C PRO A 112 -7.58 -2.81 3.10
N LEU A 113 -8.64 -3.17 2.38
CA LEU A 113 -9.96 -2.62 2.64
C LEU A 113 -10.27 -2.83 4.12
N PRO A 114 -10.94 -1.87 4.79
CA PRO A 114 -11.44 -2.08 6.14
C PRO A 114 -12.16 -3.43 6.21
N ILE A 115 -11.98 -4.18 7.30
CA ILE A 115 -12.54 -5.54 7.41
C ILE A 115 -14.05 -5.57 7.14
N GLY A 116 -14.77 -4.48 7.44
CA GLY A 116 -16.18 -4.31 7.10
C GLY A 116 -16.46 -4.23 5.60
N GLU A 117 -15.64 -3.52 4.81
CA GLU A 117 -15.78 -3.45 3.35
C GLU A 117 -15.41 -4.78 2.67
N LEU A 118 -14.40 -5.49 3.19
CA LEU A 118 -14.07 -6.84 2.72
C LEU A 118 -15.24 -7.81 2.91
N VAL A 119 -15.85 -7.80 4.10
CA VAL A 119 -17.02 -8.64 4.40
C VAL A 119 -18.17 -8.29 3.47
N GLN A 120 -18.53 -7.01 3.32
CA GLN A 120 -19.61 -6.61 2.41
C GLN A 120 -19.36 -7.02 0.95
N ARG A 121 -18.12 -6.88 0.47
CA ARG A 121 -17.76 -7.26 -0.90
C ARG A 121 -17.83 -8.77 -1.09
N LEU A 122 -17.39 -9.54 -0.10
CA LEU A 122 -17.49 -11.01 -0.12
C LEU A 122 -18.94 -11.47 -0.08
N GLU A 123 -19.77 -10.92 0.81
CA GLU A 123 -21.20 -11.21 0.89
C GLU A 123 -21.92 -10.90 -0.43
N GLY A 124 -21.55 -9.81 -1.12
CA GLY A 124 -22.07 -9.47 -2.44
C GLY A 124 -21.62 -10.42 -3.56
N GLN A 125 -20.45 -11.06 -3.43
CA GLN A 125 -19.94 -12.03 -4.41
C GLN A 125 -20.49 -13.44 -4.20
N THR A 126 -20.63 -13.86 -2.95
CA THR A 126 -21.14 -15.19 -2.59
C THR A 126 -22.67 -15.21 -2.56
N TYR A 127 -23.33 -14.06 -2.54
CA TYR A 127 -24.77 -13.90 -2.28
C TYR A 127 -25.19 -14.52 -0.93
N GLU A 128 -24.23 -14.77 -0.04
CA GLU A 128 -24.44 -15.36 1.27
C GLU A 128 -24.10 -14.33 2.34
N LYS A 129 -25.11 -13.98 3.15
CA LYS A 129 -24.90 -13.18 4.34
C LYS A 129 -24.40 -14.07 5.46
N TRP A 130 -23.23 -13.79 6.01
CA TRP A 130 -22.57 -14.69 6.98
C TRP A 130 -23.06 -14.48 8.41
N PHE A 131 -23.48 -13.26 8.75
CA PHE A 131 -24.15 -12.96 10.01
C PHE A 131 -25.30 -11.99 9.78
N SER A 132 -26.49 -12.34 10.26
CA SER A 132 -27.59 -11.38 10.38
C SER A 132 -27.37 -10.44 11.57
N GLU A 133 -28.03 -9.28 11.58
CA GLU A 133 -27.99 -8.37 12.74
C GLU A 133 -28.49 -9.05 14.03
N SER A 134 -29.43 -9.99 13.90
CA SER A 134 -29.88 -10.83 15.02
C SER A 134 -28.79 -11.77 15.52
N ASP A 135 -28.01 -12.41 14.64
CA ASP A 135 -26.94 -13.33 15.07
C ASP A 135 -25.86 -12.60 15.84
N VAL A 136 -25.49 -11.40 15.39
CA VAL A 136 -24.51 -10.54 16.07
C VAL A 136 -25.03 -10.10 17.44
N LYS A 137 -26.32 -9.76 17.53
CA LYS A 137 -26.96 -9.40 18.79
C LYS A 137 -26.97 -10.56 19.78
N ASP A 138 -27.36 -11.75 19.34
CA ASP A 138 -27.41 -12.94 20.21
C ASP A 138 -26.01 -13.31 20.72
N LEU A 139 -24.98 -13.18 19.88
CA LEU A 139 -23.59 -13.40 20.29
C LEU A 139 -23.14 -12.38 21.33
N ARG A 140 -23.51 -11.11 21.16
CA ARG A 140 -23.20 -10.06 22.13
C ARG A 140 -23.87 -10.30 23.47
N ASP A 141 -25.16 -10.61 23.47
CA ASP A 141 -25.91 -10.89 24.70
C ASP A 141 -25.33 -12.11 25.44
N ARG A 142 -24.90 -13.13 24.69
CA ARG A 142 -24.18 -14.30 25.24
C ARG A 142 -22.80 -13.95 25.80
N ALA A 143 -22.07 -13.03 25.17
CA ALA A 143 -20.78 -12.58 25.66
C ALA A 143 -20.94 -11.78 26.96
N GLU A 144 -21.87 -10.82 26.99
CA GLU A 144 -22.14 -10.00 28.18
C GLU A 144 -22.59 -10.86 29.38
N THR A 145 -23.44 -11.87 29.13
CA THR A 145 -23.85 -12.81 30.18
C THR A 145 -22.70 -13.69 30.68
N ALA A 146 -21.86 -14.20 29.78
CA ALA A 146 -20.69 -15.00 30.16
C ALA A 146 -19.67 -14.17 30.97
N GLU A 147 -19.43 -12.92 30.56
CA GLU A 147 -18.56 -11.98 31.28
C GLU A 147 -19.10 -11.66 32.68
N ALA A 148 -20.41 -11.45 32.82
CA ALA A 148 -21.04 -11.23 34.12
C ALA A 148 -20.88 -12.45 35.04
N VAL A 149 -21.07 -13.67 34.51
CA VAL A 149 -20.90 -14.92 35.27
C VAL A 149 -19.43 -15.10 35.70
N LEU A 150 -18.48 -14.84 34.79
CA LEU A 150 -17.05 -14.92 35.11
C LEU A 150 -16.63 -13.90 36.16
N SER A 151 -17.13 -12.67 36.06
CA SER A 151 -16.89 -11.62 37.05
C SER A 151 -17.41 -12.02 38.44
N ALA A 152 -18.65 -12.53 38.51
CA ALA A 152 -19.25 -13.00 39.76
C ALA A 152 -18.51 -14.21 40.36
N ALA A 153 -18.03 -15.13 39.52
CA ALA A 153 -17.21 -16.26 39.97
C ALA A 153 -15.86 -15.78 40.51
N ASN A 154 -15.19 -14.87 39.81
CA ASN A 154 -13.93 -14.28 40.25
C ASN A 154 -14.08 -13.51 41.57
N GLU A 155 -15.19 -12.80 41.78
CA GLU A 155 -15.47 -12.11 43.05
C GLU A 155 -15.66 -13.10 44.22
N LYS A 156 -16.23 -14.29 43.97
CA LYS A 156 -16.35 -15.33 45.00
C LYS A 156 -15.00 -15.97 45.31
N LEU A 157 -14.17 -16.20 44.29
CA LEU A 157 -12.84 -16.79 44.44
C LEU A 157 -11.83 -15.84 45.09
N SER A 158 -12.03 -14.52 44.97
CA SER A 158 -11.16 -13.52 45.61
C SER A 158 -11.41 -13.36 47.11
N LYS A 159 -12.55 -13.84 47.63
CA LYS A 159 -12.89 -13.77 49.05
C LYS A 159 -12.21 -14.94 49.81
N PRO A 160 -11.40 -14.65 50.85
CA PRO A 160 -10.78 -15.71 51.64
C PRO A 160 -11.80 -16.63 52.30
N VAL A 161 -11.45 -17.91 52.41
CA VAL A 161 -12.28 -18.90 53.11
C VAL A 161 -12.23 -18.60 54.62
N VAL A 162 -13.39 -18.37 55.22
CA VAL A 162 -13.59 -18.19 56.67
C VAL A 162 -13.84 -19.55 57.30
N LEU A 163 -13.09 -19.91 58.35
CA LEU A 163 -13.24 -21.19 59.04
C LEU A 163 -13.97 -20.97 60.38
N PRO A 164 -14.82 -21.92 60.83
CA PRO A 164 -15.48 -21.82 62.13
C PRO A 164 -14.46 -21.85 63.28
N GLU A 165 -14.87 -21.31 64.44
CA GLU A 165 -14.04 -21.29 65.64
C GLU A 165 -13.53 -22.68 66.01
N VAL A 166 -12.23 -22.76 66.34
CA VAL A 166 -11.55 -24.01 66.64
C VAL A 166 -11.97 -24.50 68.02
N VAL A 167 -12.90 -25.46 68.09
CA VAL A 167 -13.25 -26.16 69.33
C VAL A 167 -12.43 -27.44 69.44
N VAL A 168 -11.45 -27.45 70.34
CA VAL A 168 -10.67 -28.65 70.67
C VAL A 168 -11.44 -29.46 71.71
N VAL A 169 -12.11 -30.54 71.28
CA VAL A 169 -12.81 -31.44 72.20
C VAL A 169 -11.87 -32.58 72.59
N ASN A 170 -11.65 -32.75 73.91
CA ASN A 170 -10.91 -33.89 74.45
C ASN A 170 -11.87 -35.07 74.63
N ILE A 171 -11.83 -36.04 73.71
CA ILE A 171 -12.81 -37.14 73.69
C ILE A 171 -12.25 -38.35 74.43
N TYR A 172 -12.74 -38.59 75.65
CA TYR A 172 -12.59 -39.89 76.33
C TYR A 172 -13.73 -40.82 75.92
N GLY A 173 -13.45 -41.87 75.12
CA GLY A 173 -14.35 -43.03 75.00
C GLY A 173 -14.53 -43.72 73.64
N LYS A 174 -13.98 -44.93 73.55
CA LYS A 174 -14.38 -46.18 72.86
C LYS A 174 -14.72 -46.28 71.36
N TYR A 175 -14.82 -45.22 70.56
CA TYR A 175 -14.81 -45.35 69.08
C TYR A 175 -13.98 -44.24 68.43
N PRO A 176 -13.15 -44.54 67.39
CA PRO A 176 -12.38 -43.51 66.72
C PRO A 176 -13.34 -42.58 65.96
N ILE A 177 -13.33 -41.29 66.32
CA ILE A 177 -14.01 -40.24 65.58
C ILE A 177 -12.94 -39.55 64.74
N GLU A 178 -13.11 -39.55 63.41
CA GLU A 178 -12.19 -38.87 62.51
C GLU A 178 -12.37 -37.35 62.65
N VAL A 179 -11.43 -36.70 63.34
CA VAL A 179 -11.34 -35.24 63.45
C VAL A 179 -10.09 -34.75 62.74
N MET A 180 -10.20 -33.72 61.93
CA MET A 180 -9.08 -33.09 61.25
C MET A 180 -8.67 -31.81 61.98
N TYR A 181 -7.39 -31.70 62.35
CA TYR A 181 -6.88 -30.48 62.96
C TYR A 181 -7.06 -29.28 62.02
N ALA A 182 -7.50 -28.15 62.58
CA ALA A 182 -7.72 -26.91 61.83
C ALA A 182 -6.49 -26.46 61.01
N SER A 183 -5.27 -26.73 61.49
CA SER A 183 -4.03 -26.47 60.77
C SER A 183 -3.90 -27.28 59.47
N LYS A 184 -4.32 -28.54 59.48
CA LYS A 184 -4.35 -29.39 58.27
C LYS A 184 -5.40 -28.89 57.28
N VAL A 185 -6.57 -28.46 57.76
CA VAL A 185 -7.62 -27.88 56.92
C VAL A 185 -7.13 -26.61 56.21
N LYS A 186 -6.48 -25.69 56.94
CA LYS A 186 -5.87 -24.47 56.36
C LYS A 186 -4.81 -24.79 55.30
N THR A 187 -3.98 -25.80 55.55
CA THR A 187 -2.92 -26.22 54.62
C THR A 187 -3.50 -26.80 53.34
N SER A 188 -4.54 -27.64 53.43
CA SER A 188 -5.21 -28.21 52.26
C SER A 188 -5.89 -27.13 51.41
N ILE A 189 -6.56 -26.15 52.03
CA ILE A 189 -7.20 -25.02 51.32
C ILE A 189 -6.15 -24.18 50.56
N LYS A 190 -5.01 -23.90 51.18
CA LYS A 190 -3.88 -23.21 50.53
C LYS A 190 -3.29 -24.01 49.38
N SER A 191 -3.10 -25.32 49.57
CA SER A 191 -2.57 -26.20 48.51
C SER A 191 -3.51 -26.30 47.30
N ALA A 192 -4.80 -26.03 47.49
CA ALA A 192 -5.80 -25.93 46.43
C ALA A 192 -5.88 -24.53 45.78
N GLY A 193 -5.06 -23.56 46.21
CA GLY A 193 -4.94 -22.23 45.60
C GLY A 193 -5.87 -21.15 46.16
N PHE A 194 -6.52 -21.40 47.31
CA PHE A 194 -7.41 -20.43 47.95
C PHE A 194 -6.73 -19.71 49.12
N THR A 195 -7.06 -18.43 49.32
CA THR A 195 -6.67 -17.63 50.50
C THR A 195 -7.56 -17.94 51.71
N VAL A 196 -7.04 -17.80 52.92
CA VAL A 196 -7.76 -18.03 54.19
C VAL A 196 -7.73 -16.75 55.02
N GLU A 197 -8.77 -16.48 55.82
CA GLU A 197 -8.83 -15.27 56.65
C GLU A 197 -7.60 -15.06 57.57
N GLY A 198 -7.17 -13.80 57.71
CA GLY A 198 -6.06 -13.40 58.58
C GLY A 198 -4.67 -13.38 57.92
N GLU A 199 -4.61 -13.51 56.59
CA GLU A 199 -3.45 -13.17 55.75
C GLU A 199 -3.49 -11.73 55.26
#